data_AF-A0A9D6IEG3-F1
#
_entry.id   AF-A0A9D6IEG3-F1
#
_cell.length_a   1.000
_cell.length_b   1.000
_cell.length_c   1.000
_cell.angle_alpha   90.00
_cell.angle_beta   90.00
_cell.angle_gamma   90.00
#
_symmetry.space_group_name_H-M   'P 1'
#
loop_
_entity.id
_entity.type
_entity.pdbx_description
1 polymer ?
#
loop_
_entity_poly.entity_id
_entity_poly.type
_entity_poly.pdbx_seq_one_letter_code
_entity_poly.pdbx_strand_id
1 'polypeptide(L)'
;MNRRSLVSLLLVFPLSALPAAGQDGANAKAIQRVLQETALVPSLYARHQGEPNLKGMPKVAAKKLAAYTLDDAETADKEKRRWLSDRERYQKNYPIRAAIFDAMAEMEAVEKLKLRVSLLGLPITPKVKTALLQEQAPIGLAIFRLEQVLARMREADALRKQEKNRRWLLNFDFARTRIESNLIFLYEYNFTLGTIRADKLPELRPGDAGWRITFHPILHVTEGKVKQFARERAKRLQRFREEHAGTPWAYVADIEGGRLLGMMWAPAKE
;
A
#
# COMPACT_ATOMS: atom_id res chain seq x y z
N MET A 1 -51.16 31.25 61.94
CA MET A 1 -50.82 31.57 60.54
C MET A 1 -49.30 31.63 60.42
N ASN A 2 -48.69 30.54 59.95
CA ASN A 2 -47.24 30.36 59.85
C ASN A 2 -46.75 30.73 58.44
N ARG A 3 -45.86 31.73 58.33
CA ARG A 3 -45.07 31.97 57.11
C ARG A 3 -43.69 31.34 57.30
N ARG A 4 -43.42 30.26 56.57
CA ARG A 4 -42.08 29.67 56.43
C ARG A 4 -41.37 30.35 55.25
N SER A 5 -40.23 30.99 55.53
CA SER A 5 -39.28 31.44 54.50
C SER A 5 -38.54 30.24 53.90
N LEU A 6 -38.57 30.13 52.58
CA LEU A 6 -37.72 29.23 51.80
C LEU A 6 -36.33 29.85 51.64
N VAL A 7 -35.32 29.23 52.24
CA VAL A 7 -33.90 29.53 51.98
C VAL A 7 -33.46 28.65 50.82
N SER A 8 -33.22 29.26 49.66
CA SER A 8 -32.62 28.60 48.50
C SER A 8 -31.13 28.39 48.73
N LEU A 9 -30.73 27.12 48.88
CA LEU A 9 -29.34 26.69 48.95
C LEU A 9 -28.76 26.67 47.52
N LEU A 10 -27.95 27.68 47.17
CA LEU A 10 -27.16 27.68 45.94
C LEU A 10 -25.92 26.78 46.13
N LEU A 11 -25.98 25.58 45.56
CA LEU A 11 -24.84 24.68 45.40
C LEU A 11 -23.87 25.29 44.36
N VAL A 12 -22.77 25.85 44.83
CA VAL A 12 -21.63 26.24 44.00
C VAL A 12 -20.83 24.97 43.70
N PHE A 13 -21.03 24.42 42.50
CA PHE A 13 -20.11 23.40 41.96
C PHE A 13 -18.79 24.08 41.57
N PRO A 14 -17.63 23.52 41.93
CA PRO A 14 -16.37 24.01 41.39
C PRO A 14 -16.36 23.79 39.87
N LEU A 15 -16.12 24.87 39.14
CA LEU A 15 -15.86 24.85 37.70
C LEU A 15 -14.56 24.06 37.49
N SER A 16 -14.68 22.75 37.25
CA SER A 16 -13.56 21.94 36.77
C SER A 16 -13.12 22.53 35.43
N ALA A 17 -11.91 23.09 35.41
CA ALA A 17 -11.30 23.61 34.20
C ALA A 17 -11.29 22.52 33.12
N LEU A 18 -12.05 22.74 32.05
CA LEU A 18 -11.95 21.96 30.84
C LEU A 18 -10.49 22.05 30.34
N PRO A 19 -9.82 20.92 30.04
CA PRO A 19 -8.51 20.98 29.42
C PRO A 19 -8.64 21.74 28.09
N ALA A 20 -7.75 22.71 27.90
CA ALA A 20 -7.73 23.58 26.73
C ALA A 20 -7.80 22.75 25.44
N ALA A 21 -8.89 22.91 24.69
CA ALA A 21 -9.05 22.40 23.34
C ALA A 21 -8.06 23.14 22.41
N GLY A 22 -6.82 22.62 22.32
CA GLY A 22 -5.78 23.31 21.55
C GLY A 22 -4.60 22.47 21.04
N GLN A 23 -4.34 21.26 21.55
CA GLN A 23 -3.10 20.52 21.21
C GLN A 23 -3.24 18.99 21.00
N ASP A 24 -4.43 18.49 20.69
CA ASP A 24 -4.68 17.04 20.56
C ASP A 24 -4.22 16.41 19.22
N GLY A 25 -3.61 17.21 18.33
CA GLY A 25 -3.10 16.76 17.04
C GLY A 25 -1.78 16.00 17.16
N ALA A 26 -1.69 14.83 16.51
CA ALA A 26 -0.44 14.11 16.37
C ALA A 26 0.62 14.97 15.65
N ASN A 27 1.88 14.83 16.10
CA ASN A 27 3.01 15.52 15.50
C ASN A 27 3.16 15.13 14.02
N ALA A 28 3.23 16.13 13.12
CA ALA A 28 3.40 15.92 11.68
C ALA A 28 4.62 15.05 11.33
N LYS A 29 5.73 15.15 12.07
CA LYS A 29 6.90 14.29 11.89
C LYS A 29 6.60 12.83 12.21
N ALA A 30 5.77 12.55 13.22
CA ALA A 30 5.37 11.18 13.56
C ALA A 30 4.49 10.58 12.47
N ILE A 31 3.54 11.36 11.94
CA ILE A 31 2.70 10.95 10.81
C ILE A 31 3.58 10.68 9.58
N GLN A 32 4.48 11.60 9.25
CA GLN A 32 5.37 11.46 8.10
C GLN A 32 6.23 10.19 8.18
N ARG A 33 6.73 9.84 9.37
CA ARG A 33 7.48 8.59 9.58
C ARG A 33 6.64 7.35 9.29
N VAL A 34 5.38 7.33 9.72
CA VAL A 34 4.47 6.21 9.38
C VAL A 34 4.27 6.12 7.86
N LEU A 35 4.04 7.26 7.19
CA LEU A 35 3.90 7.26 5.72
C LEU A 35 5.16 6.73 5.03
N GLN A 36 6.36 7.15 5.48
CA GLN A 36 7.64 6.63 4.99
C GLN A 36 7.78 5.12 5.20
N GLU A 37 7.38 4.61 6.36
CA GLU A 37 7.43 3.17 6.65
C GLU A 37 6.45 2.37 5.78
N THR A 38 5.24 2.86 5.55
CA THR A 38 4.29 2.22 4.62
C THR A 38 4.79 2.25 3.16
N ALA A 39 5.71 3.18 2.85
CA ALA A 39 6.33 3.30 1.55
C ALA A 39 7.63 2.49 1.39
N LEU A 40 8.09 1.77 2.43
CA LEU A 40 9.23 0.84 2.31
C LEU A 40 8.98 -0.22 1.23
N VAL A 41 7.72 -0.65 1.07
CA VAL A 41 7.29 -1.46 -0.07
C VAL A 41 6.45 -0.57 -0.99
N PRO A 42 7.06 0.03 -2.01
CA PRO A 42 6.37 0.96 -2.90
C PRO A 42 5.28 0.25 -3.70
N SER A 43 4.30 1.01 -4.20
CA SER A 43 3.27 0.42 -5.07
C SER A 43 3.44 0.84 -6.51
N LEU A 44 3.35 -0.14 -7.41
CA LEU A 44 3.37 0.07 -8.85
C LEU A 44 2.16 0.88 -9.34
N TYR A 45 1.00 0.74 -8.69
CA TYR A 45 -0.18 1.54 -9.03
C TYR A 45 -0.01 3.02 -8.72
N ALA A 46 0.75 3.36 -7.68
CA ALA A 46 0.86 4.72 -7.21
C ALA A 46 1.55 5.65 -8.21
N ARG A 47 2.42 5.07 -9.07
CA ARG A 47 3.06 5.75 -10.21
C ARG A 47 2.04 6.35 -11.20
N HIS A 48 0.80 5.84 -11.18
CA HIS A 48 -0.24 6.21 -12.11
C HIS A 48 -1.53 6.72 -11.45
N GLN A 49 -1.83 6.27 -10.23
CA GLN A 49 -3.05 6.61 -9.49
C GLN A 49 -2.77 7.49 -8.25
N GLY A 50 -1.52 7.88 -8.02
CA GLY A 50 -1.10 8.74 -6.91
C GLY A 50 -0.65 7.99 -5.66
N GLU A 51 0.24 8.64 -4.91
CA GLU A 51 0.70 8.19 -3.59
C GLU A 51 -0.03 8.95 -2.46
N PRO A 52 -0.26 8.28 -1.31
CA PRO A 52 -0.61 8.94 -0.07
C PRO A 52 0.40 10.03 0.28
N ASN A 53 -0.09 11.18 0.73
CA ASN A 53 0.77 12.28 1.13
C ASN A 53 0.16 13.03 2.31
N LEU A 54 1.02 13.75 3.05
CA LEU A 54 0.63 14.45 4.27
C LEU A 54 -0.42 15.55 4.02
N LYS A 55 -0.42 16.19 2.83
CA LYS A 55 -1.33 17.30 2.52
C LYS A 55 -2.79 16.84 2.40
N GLY A 56 -3.01 15.64 1.85
CA GLY A 56 -4.34 15.04 1.71
C GLY A 56 -4.83 14.32 2.96
N MET A 57 -4.07 14.35 4.05
CA MET A 57 -4.34 13.52 5.21
C MET A 57 -5.23 14.23 6.25
N PRO A 58 -6.27 13.56 6.78
CA PRO A 58 -7.07 14.10 7.88
C PRO A 58 -6.23 14.35 9.15
N LYS A 59 -6.70 15.26 10.02
CA LYS A 59 -6.07 15.47 11.34
C LYS A 59 -6.13 14.16 12.15
N VAL A 60 -4.97 13.68 12.60
CA VAL A 60 -4.85 12.49 13.45
C VAL A 60 -4.74 12.93 14.90
N ALA A 61 -5.52 12.31 15.78
CA ALA A 61 -5.41 12.56 17.22
C ALA A 61 -4.16 11.87 17.79
N ALA A 62 -3.38 12.56 18.61
CA ALA A 62 -2.15 12.01 19.21
C ALA A 62 -2.40 10.68 19.95
N LYS A 63 -3.51 10.58 20.69
CA LYS A 63 -3.93 9.37 21.41
C LYS A 63 -4.11 8.14 20.51
N LYS A 64 -4.44 8.33 19.22
CA LYS A 64 -4.56 7.22 18.25
C LYS A 64 -3.21 6.63 17.85
N LEU A 65 -2.12 7.39 18.02
CA LEU A 65 -0.76 6.95 17.73
C LEU A 65 0.01 6.46 18.95
N ALA A 66 -0.49 6.71 20.17
CA ALA A 66 0.21 6.36 21.41
C ALA A 66 0.58 4.86 21.51
N ALA A 67 -0.23 3.98 20.94
CA ALA A 67 0.02 2.53 20.93
C ALA A 67 1.01 2.05 19.83
N TYR A 68 1.51 2.98 18.99
CA TYR A 68 2.38 2.69 17.85
C TYR A 68 3.70 3.49 17.91
N THR A 69 4.14 3.80 19.12
CA THR A 69 5.45 4.43 19.32
C THR A 69 6.57 3.43 19.01
N LEU A 70 7.68 3.95 18.50
CA LEU A 70 8.93 3.20 18.37
C LEU A 70 9.93 3.82 19.33
N ASP A 71 10.77 2.96 19.91
CA ASP A 71 11.98 3.45 20.55
C ASP A 71 12.91 4.04 19.49
N ASP A 72 13.74 5.00 19.89
CA ASP A 72 14.69 5.63 18.96
C ASP A 72 15.64 4.62 18.32
N ALA A 73 15.89 3.48 18.98
CA ALA A 73 16.66 2.38 18.41
C ALA A 73 15.91 1.67 17.27
N GLU A 74 14.59 1.53 17.37
CA GLU A 74 13.73 0.68 16.53
C GLU A 74 13.18 1.35 15.26
N THR A 75 13.67 2.54 14.91
CA THR A 75 13.31 3.20 13.65
C THR A 75 13.64 2.32 12.44
N ALA A 76 12.84 2.42 11.36
CA ALA A 76 13.03 1.62 10.17
C ALA A 76 14.45 1.72 9.57
N ASP A 77 15.07 2.90 9.56
CA ASP A 77 16.43 3.08 9.05
C ASP A 77 17.50 2.38 9.90
N LYS A 78 17.34 2.36 11.22
CA LYS A 78 18.26 1.65 12.12
C LYS A 78 18.05 0.14 12.02
N GLU A 79 16.81 -0.32 11.95
CA GLU A 79 16.50 -1.74 11.76
C GLU A 79 16.95 -2.25 10.38
N LYS A 80 16.77 -1.47 9.32
CA LYS A 80 17.28 -1.79 7.97
C LYS A 80 18.80 -1.94 8.00
N ARG A 81 19.52 -1.05 8.69
CA ARG A 81 20.99 -1.16 8.85
C ARG A 81 21.39 -2.43 9.61
N ARG A 82 20.69 -2.77 10.68
CA ARG A 82 20.94 -4.02 11.44
C ARG A 82 20.69 -5.26 10.58
N TRP A 83 19.60 -5.26 9.82
CA TRP A 83 19.31 -6.33 8.85
C TRP A 83 20.40 -6.44 7.78
N LEU A 84 20.87 -5.32 7.22
CA LEU A 84 21.95 -5.33 6.22
C LEU A 84 23.29 -5.83 6.77
N SER A 85 23.58 -5.59 8.06
CA SER A 85 24.85 -6.02 8.66
C SER A 85 24.94 -7.53 8.91
N ASP A 86 23.82 -8.18 9.21
CA ASP A 86 23.77 -9.62 9.51
C ASP A 86 22.34 -10.14 9.29
N ARG A 87 22.03 -10.52 8.04
CA ARG A 87 20.67 -10.91 7.64
C ARG A 87 20.19 -12.16 8.35
N GLU A 88 21.05 -13.18 8.48
CA GLU A 88 20.68 -14.46 9.05
C GLU A 88 20.32 -14.31 10.53
N ARG A 89 21.20 -13.68 11.32
CA ARG A 89 20.93 -13.42 12.74
C ARG A 89 19.72 -12.51 12.91
N TYR A 90 19.57 -11.49 12.07
CA TYR A 90 18.43 -10.59 12.15
C TYR A 90 17.11 -11.31 11.86
N GLN A 91 17.06 -12.15 10.82
CA GLN A 91 15.87 -12.92 10.47
C GLN A 91 15.46 -13.90 11.58
N LYS A 92 16.43 -14.52 12.25
CA LYS A 92 16.16 -15.41 13.39
C LYS A 92 15.52 -14.65 14.56
N ASN A 93 15.95 -13.43 14.83
CA ASN A 93 15.50 -12.65 16.00
C ASN A 93 14.25 -11.79 15.70
N TYR A 94 14.10 -11.32 14.47
CA TYR A 94 13.06 -10.38 14.03
C TYR A 94 12.45 -10.81 12.69
N PRO A 95 11.84 -12.02 12.60
CA PRO A 95 11.39 -12.59 11.33
C PRO A 95 10.35 -11.70 10.62
N ILE A 96 9.45 -11.06 11.38
CA ILE A 96 8.44 -10.14 10.85
C ILE A 96 9.08 -8.91 10.19
N ARG A 97 10.06 -8.28 10.86
CA ARG A 97 10.76 -7.10 10.32
C ARG A 97 11.63 -7.49 9.12
N ALA A 98 12.31 -8.63 9.19
CA ALA A 98 13.14 -9.15 8.10
C ALA A 98 12.31 -9.35 6.82
N ALA A 99 11.12 -9.93 6.94
CA ALA A 99 10.22 -10.14 5.80
C ALA A 99 9.79 -8.82 5.11
N ILE A 100 9.64 -7.72 5.86
CA ILE A 100 9.40 -6.38 5.28
C ILE A 100 10.61 -5.93 4.46
N PHE A 101 11.82 -6.09 4.99
CA PHE A 101 13.03 -5.65 4.30
C PHE A 101 13.39 -6.51 3.09
N ASP A 102 13.11 -7.82 3.13
CA ASP A 102 13.20 -8.69 1.96
C ASP A 102 12.23 -8.23 0.87
N ALA A 103 11.00 -7.87 1.24
CA ALA A 103 10.01 -7.33 0.31
C ALA A 103 10.43 -5.99 -0.29
N MET A 104 10.97 -5.08 0.53
CA MET A 104 11.54 -3.81 0.07
C MET A 104 12.68 -4.05 -0.92
N ALA A 105 13.63 -4.92 -0.60
CA ALA A 105 14.79 -5.17 -1.45
C ALA A 105 14.41 -5.78 -2.81
N GLU A 106 13.42 -6.67 -2.85
CA GLU A 106 12.91 -7.17 -4.13
C GLU A 106 12.19 -6.07 -4.90
N MET A 107 11.40 -5.23 -4.22
CA MET A 107 10.75 -4.10 -4.87
C MET A 107 11.74 -3.12 -5.50
N GLU A 108 12.91 -2.86 -4.87
CA GLU A 108 13.97 -2.03 -5.48
C GLU A 108 14.41 -2.54 -6.87
N ALA A 109 14.34 -3.86 -7.12
CA ALA A 109 14.61 -4.45 -8.43
C ALA A 109 13.41 -4.32 -9.38
N VAL A 110 12.20 -4.62 -8.89
CA VAL A 110 10.94 -4.50 -9.67
C VAL A 110 10.70 -3.07 -10.13
N GLU A 111 11.07 -2.08 -9.32
CA GLU A 111 10.89 -0.67 -9.63
C GLU A 111 11.68 -0.20 -10.85
N LYS A 112 12.77 -0.91 -11.19
CA LYS A 112 13.65 -0.64 -12.35
C LYS A 112 13.12 -1.24 -13.65
N LEU A 113 12.03 -2.02 -13.60
CA LEU A 113 11.40 -2.55 -14.80
C LEU A 113 10.92 -1.41 -15.71
N LYS A 114 11.23 -1.54 -17.00
CA LYS A 114 10.70 -0.64 -18.03
C LYS A 114 9.29 -1.11 -18.39
N LEU A 115 8.29 -0.37 -17.93
CA LEU A 115 6.88 -0.66 -18.17
C LEU A 115 6.35 0.31 -19.23
N ARG A 116 6.13 -0.21 -20.44
CA ARG A 116 5.52 0.51 -21.55
C ARG A 116 4.00 0.61 -21.35
N VAL A 117 3.54 1.80 -21.00
CA VAL A 117 2.10 2.07 -20.82
C VAL A 117 1.45 2.76 -22.03
N SER A 118 2.21 3.06 -23.09
CA SER A 118 1.69 3.75 -24.28
C SER A 118 2.32 3.23 -25.58
N LEU A 119 1.52 3.22 -26.64
CA LEU A 119 1.86 2.83 -28.01
C LEU A 119 1.36 3.92 -28.98
N LEU A 120 1.75 5.17 -28.75
CA LEU A 120 1.39 6.28 -29.63
C LEU A 120 2.30 6.31 -30.85
N GLY A 121 1.73 6.52 -32.04
CA GLY A 121 2.45 6.61 -33.31
C GLY A 121 3.16 5.32 -33.75
N LEU A 122 2.94 4.20 -33.06
CA LEU A 122 3.63 2.93 -33.32
C LEU A 122 2.72 1.98 -34.11
N PRO A 123 3.05 1.65 -35.37
CA PRO A 123 2.33 0.62 -36.10
C PRO A 123 2.58 -0.76 -35.46
N ILE A 124 1.51 -1.53 -35.25
CA ILE A 124 1.58 -2.87 -34.65
C ILE A 124 2.04 -3.88 -35.71
N THR A 125 3.36 -3.93 -35.91
CA THR A 125 4.02 -4.86 -36.84
C THR A 125 4.45 -6.15 -36.13
N PRO A 126 4.76 -7.24 -36.86
CA PRO A 126 5.34 -8.44 -36.27
C PRO A 126 6.61 -8.16 -35.44
N LYS A 127 7.46 -7.23 -35.89
CA LYS A 127 8.67 -6.80 -35.16
C LYS A 127 8.31 -6.19 -33.80
N VAL A 128 7.29 -5.34 -33.74
CA VAL A 128 6.81 -4.74 -32.49
C VAL A 128 6.24 -5.80 -31.55
N LYS A 129 5.45 -6.75 -32.07
CA LYS A 129 4.92 -7.88 -31.28
C LYS A 129 6.05 -8.74 -30.67
N THR A 130 7.11 -9.01 -31.44
CA THR A 130 8.29 -9.74 -30.92
C THR A 130 9.04 -8.95 -29.85
N ALA A 131 9.22 -7.64 -30.03
CA ALA A 131 9.86 -6.80 -29.01
C ALA A 131 9.03 -6.79 -27.71
N LEU A 132 7.70 -6.66 -27.80
CA LEU A 132 6.81 -6.73 -26.64
C LEU A 132 6.88 -8.09 -25.92
N LEU A 133 7.01 -9.19 -26.67
CA LEU A 133 7.23 -10.51 -26.06
C LEU A 133 8.54 -10.56 -25.26
N GLN A 134 9.62 -9.96 -25.78
CA GLN A 134 10.89 -9.88 -25.04
C GLN A 134 10.76 -9.03 -23.77
N GLU A 135 9.93 -7.97 -23.80
CA GLU A 135 9.61 -7.16 -22.62
C GLU A 135 8.88 -7.96 -21.52
N GLN A 136 8.15 -9.03 -21.86
CA GLN A 136 7.43 -9.90 -20.89
C GLN A 136 8.35 -10.77 -20.02
N ALA A 137 9.54 -11.15 -20.51
CA ALA A 137 10.46 -12.04 -19.78
C ALA A 137 10.89 -11.49 -18.41
N PRO A 138 11.42 -10.24 -18.29
CA PRO A 138 11.78 -9.69 -16.98
C PRO A 138 10.57 -9.48 -16.06
N ILE A 139 9.36 -9.32 -16.61
CA ILE A 139 8.12 -9.20 -15.83
C ILE A 139 7.73 -10.56 -15.24
N GLY A 140 7.81 -11.64 -16.02
CA GLY A 140 7.57 -12.99 -15.52
C GLY A 140 8.55 -13.35 -14.39
N LEU A 141 9.82 -12.97 -14.52
CA LEU A 141 10.81 -13.17 -13.46
C LEU A 141 10.48 -12.35 -12.20
N ALA A 142 10.05 -11.10 -12.35
CA ALA A 142 9.62 -10.27 -11.23
C ALA A 142 8.39 -10.83 -10.51
N ILE A 143 7.40 -11.34 -11.25
CA ILE A 143 6.24 -12.04 -10.70
C ILE A 143 6.70 -13.22 -9.83
N PHE A 144 7.55 -14.09 -10.39
CA PHE A 144 8.07 -15.25 -9.67
C PHE A 144 8.76 -14.86 -8.36
N ARG A 145 9.65 -13.86 -8.39
CA ARG A 145 10.37 -13.40 -7.19
C ARG A 145 9.44 -12.79 -6.14
N LEU A 146 8.45 -11.99 -6.56
CA LEU A 146 7.45 -11.44 -5.64
C LEU A 146 6.54 -12.53 -5.04
N GLU A 147 6.24 -13.61 -5.79
CA GLU A 147 5.53 -14.76 -5.23
C GLU A 147 6.36 -15.46 -4.15
N GLN A 148 7.67 -15.61 -4.36
CA GLN A 148 8.57 -16.16 -3.34
C GLN A 148 8.67 -15.25 -2.10
N VAL A 149 8.74 -13.93 -2.29
CA VAL A 149 8.66 -12.96 -1.18
C VAL A 149 7.35 -13.14 -0.42
N LEU A 150 6.22 -13.20 -1.11
CA LEU A 150 4.91 -13.37 -0.48
C LEU A 150 4.82 -14.70 0.30
N ALA A 151 5.41 -15.78 -0.22
CA ALA A 151 5.50 -17.05 0.48
C ALA A 151 6.31 -16.91 1.79
N ARG A 152 7.50 -16.31 1.75
CA ARG A 152 8.31 -16.03 2.94
C ARG A 152 7.61 -15.11 3.94
N MET A 153 6.85 -14.12 3.47
CA MET A 153 6.02 -13.29 4.35
C MET A 153 4.96 -14.16 5.05
N ARG A 154 4.31 -15.09 4.35
CA ARG A 154 3.33 -16.00 4.99
C ARG A 154 3.98 -16.91 6.02
N GLU A 155 5.20 -17.39 5.78
CA GLU A 155 5.99 -18.14 6.75
C GLU A 155 6.34 -17.28 7.98
N ALA A 156 6.78 -16.05 7.78
CA ALA A 156 7.07 -15.11 8.87
C ALA A 156 5.82 -14.79 9.71
N ASP A 157 4.64 -14.72 9.10
CA ASP A 157 3.35 -14.51 9.80
C ASP A 157 3.03 -15.67 10.77
N ALA A 158 3.55 -16.89 10.54
CA ALA A 158 3.43 -17.97 11.52
C ALA A 158 4.20 -17.67 12.83
N LEU A 159 5.22 -16.81 12.76
CA LEU A 159 6.02 -16.35 13.89
C LEU A 159 5.55 -15.00 14.46
N ARG A 160 4.37 -14.52 14.05
CA ARG A 160 3.80 -13.22 14.43
C ARG A 160 3.82 -12.93 15.94
N LYS A 161 3.61 -13.95 16.77
CA LYS A 161 3.61 -13.81 18.24
C LYS A 161 4.96 -13.38 18.82
N GLN A 162 6.06 -13.52 18.07
CA GLN A 162 7.40 -13.10 18.48
C GLN A 162 7.57 -11.58 18.39
N GLU A 163 6.89 -10.91 17.46
CA GLU A 163 6.90 -9.45 17.37
C GLU A 163 5.92 -8.85 18.39
N LYS A 164 6.44 -8.04 19.30
CA LYS A 164 5.64 -7.35 20.33
C LYS A 164 5.29 -5.93 19.94
N ASN A 165 6.03 -5.35 18.99
CA ASN A 165 5.80 -3.98 18.55
C ASN A 165 4.63 -3.93 17.56
N ARG A 166 3.51 -3.34 18.00
CA ARG A 166 2.28 -3.20 17.21
C ARG A 166 2.50 -2.46 15.89
N ARG A 167 3.43 -1.51 15.86
CA ARG A 167 3.74 -0.74 14.65
C ARG A 167 4.41 -1.61 13.60
N TRP A 168 5.34 -2.46 14.00
CA TRP A 168 6.02 -3.41 13.11
C TRP A 168 5.06 -4.47 12.57
N LEU A 169 4.15 -4.99 13.40
CA LEU A 169 3.07 -5.86 12.95
C LEU A 169 2.19 -5.20 11.89
N LEU A 170 1.84 -3.93 12.11
CA LEU A 170 0.98 -3.18 11.22
C LEU A 170 1.67 -2.85 9.88
N ASN A 171 2.97 -2.49 9.93
CA ASN A 171 3.80 -2.30 8.75
C ASN A 171 4.01 -3.61 7.97
N PHE A 172 4.12 -4.75 8.66
CA PHE A 172 4.21 -6.06 8.02
C PHE A 172 2.94 -6.42 7.25
N ASP A 173 1.77 -6.23 7.89
CA ASP A 173 0.48 -6.44 7.25
C ASP A 173 0.32 -5.54 6.02
N PHE A 174 0.78 -4.29 6.12
CA PHE A 174 0.71 -3.34 5.04
C PHE A 174 1.66 -3.70 3.89
N ALA A 175 2.90 -4.07 4.21
CA ALA A 175 3.89 -4.56 3.24
C ALA A 175 3.36 -5.79 2.47
N ARG A 176 2.72 -6.74 3.15
CA ARG A 176 2.12 -7.91 2.52
C ARG A 176 1.00 -7.52 1.56
N THR A 177 0.14 -6.59 1.96
CA THR A 177 -0.90 -6.02 1.11
C THR A 177 -0.31 -5.32 -0.13
N ARG A 178 0.82 -4.61 0.01
CA ARG A 178 1.53 -3.97 -1.11
C ARG A 178 2.11 -5.02 -2.07
N ILE A 179 2.71 -6.10 -1.57
CA ILE A 179 3.22 -7.20 -2.42
C ILE A 179 2.08 -7.89 -3.18
N GLU A 180 0.96 -8.21 -2.51
CA GLU A 180 -0.23 -8.75 -3.18
C GLU A 180 -0.75 -7.79 -4.27
N SER A 181 -0.76 -6.48 -3.99
CA SER A 181 -1.15 -5.46 -4.97
C SER A 181 -0.19 -5.38 -6.16
N ASN A 182 1.12 -5.43 -5.92
CA ASN A 182 2.13 -5.35 -6.97
C ASN A 182 2.14 -6.62 -7.84
N LEU A 183 1.87 -7.78 -7.25
CA LEU A 183 1.64 -9.00 -8.02
C LEU A 183 0.44 -8.84 -8.96
N ILE A 184 -0.70 -8.36 -8.47
CA ILE A 184 -1.88 -8.08 -9.32
C ILE A 184 -1.51 -7.12 -10.45
N PHE A 185 -0.79 -6.04 -10.16
CA PHE A 185 -0.30 -5.11 -11.18
C PHE A 185 0.49 -5.82 -12.27
N LEU A 186 1.50 -6.62 -11.90
CA LEU A 186 2.36 -7.28 -12.88
C LEU A 186 1.61 -8.34 -13.69
N TYR A 187 0.68 -9.06 -13.08
CA TYR A 187 -0.18 -10.01 -13.78
C TYR A 187 -1.08 -9.31 -14.81
N GLU A 188 -1.80 -8.26 -14.39
CA GLU A 188 -2.68 -7.48 -15.27
C GLU A 188 -1.89 -6.80 -16.39
N TYR A 189 -0.72 -6.24 -16.07
CA TYR A 189 0.16 -5.62 -17.05
C TYR A 189 0.66 -6.66 -18.06
N ASN A 190 1.16 -7.81 -17.60
CA ASN A 190 1.65 -8.88 -18.47
C ASN A 190 0.54 -9.43 -19.37
N PHE A 191 -0.67 -9.62 -18.82
CA PHE A 191 -1.85 -10.01 -19.57
C PHE A 191 -2.20 -8.96 -20.63
N THR A 192 -2.22 -7.68 -20.25
CA THR A 192 -2.51 -6.55 -21.14
C THR A 192 -1.52 -6.49 -22.31
N LEU A 193 -0.22 -6.72 -22.08
CA LEU A 193 0.74 -6.85 -23.18
C LEU A 193 0.43 -8.04 -24.10
N GLY A 194 0.01 -9.17 -23.53
CA GLY A 194 -0.39 -10.36 -24.29
C GLY A 194 -1.55 -10.12 -25.26
N THR A 195 -2.47 -9.19 -24.94
CA THR A 195 -3.62 -8.88 -25.81
C THR A 195 -3.22 -8.31 -27.17
N ILE A 196 -2.08 -7.61 -27.26
CA ILE A 196 -1.55 -7.06 -28.53
C ILE A 196 -1.17 -8.20 -29.47
N ARG A 197 -0.55 -9.26 -28.93
CA ARG A 197 -0.16 -10.43 -29.70
C ARG A 197 -1.35 -11.22 -30.20
N ALA A 198 -2.47 -11.15 -29.47
CA ALA A 198 -3.73 -11.77 -29.83
C ALA A 198 -4.60 -10.90 -30.76
N ASP A 199 -4.09 -9.76 -31.24
CA ASP A 199 -4.83 -8.82 -32.10
C ASP A 199 -6.13 -8.31 -31.48
N LYS A 200 -6.13 -8.13 -30.14
CA LYS A 200 -7.30 -7.67 -29.36
C LYS A 200 -7.18 -6.21 -28.93
N LEU A 201 -6.47 -5.39 -29.69
CA LEU A 201 -6.43 -3.95 -29.43
C LEU A 201 -7.77 -3.31 -29.83
N PRO A 202 -8.28 -2.33 -29.06
CA PRO A 202 -9.45 -1.57 -29.46
C PRO A 202 -9.24 -0.87 -30.80
N GLU A 203 -10.31 -0.70 -31.57
CA GLU A 203 -10.24 0.07 -32.82
C GLU A 203 -9.92 1.55 -32.56
N LEU A 204 -9.12 2.14 -33.46
CA LEU A 204 -8.79 3.57 -33.43
C LEU A 204 -9.79 4.35 -34.27
N ARG A 205 -10.25 5.50 -33.75
CA ARG A 205 -11.10 6.44 -34.48
C ARG A 205 -10.25 7.54 -35.13
N PRO A 206 -10.80 8.30 -36.10
CA PRO A 206 -10.12 9.49 -36.62
C PRO A 206 -9.70 10.43 -35.48
N GLY A 207 -8.41 10.76 -35.43
CA GLY A 207 -7.81 11.61 -34.39
C GLY A 207 -7.25 10.87 -33.18
N ASP A 208 -7.42 9.56 -33.07
CA ASP A 208 -6.66 8.75 -32.12
C ASP A 208 -5.24 8.49 -32.68
N ALA A 209 -4.23 8.59 -31.82
CA ALA A 209 -2.81 8.46 -32.17
C ALA A 209 -2.21 7.09 -31.79
N GLY A 210 -3.00 6.24 -31.14
CA GLY A 210 -2.58 4.91 -30.72
C GLY A 210 -3.29 4.47 -29.45
N TRP A 211 -2.59 3.72 -28.61
CA TRP A 211 -3.17 3.15 -27.39
C TRP A 211 -2.39 3.55 -26.14
N ARG A 212 -3.10 3.60 -25.02
CA ARG A 212 -2.53 3.74 -23.67
C ARG A 212 -3.21 2.75 -22.74
N ILE A 213 -2.44 2.22 -21.79
CA ILE A 213 -3.02 1.39 -20.73
C ILE A 213 -3.84 2.31 -19.81
N THR A 214 -5.09 1.93 -19.59
CA THR A 214 -6.01 2.54 -18.63
C THR A 214 -6.34 1.55 -17.53
N PHE A 215 -6.52 2.05 -16.32
CA PHE A 215 -6.93 1.24 -15.19
C PHE A 215 -8.44 1.03 -15.17
N HIS A 216 -8.86 -0.16 -14.74
CA HIS A 216 -10.24 -0.62 -14.81
C HIS A 216 -10.66 -1.27 -13.46
N PRO A 217 -11.93 -1.17 -13.03
CA PRO A 217 -12.38 -1.81 -11.78
C PRO A 217 -12.38 -3.34 -11.83
N ILE A 218 -12.49 -3.92 -13.02
CA ILE A 218 -12.55 -5.38 -13.23
C ILE A 218 -11.16 -5.91 -13.60
N LEU A 219 -10.71 -6.96 -12.89
CA LEU A 219 -9.52 -7.74 -13.25
C LEU A 219 -9.79 -8.57 -14.50
N HIS A 220 -8.91 -8.48 -15.49
CA HIS A 220 -9.01 -9.26 -16.72
C HIS A 220 -8.26 -10.60 -16.64
N VAL A 221 -7.29 -10.71 -15.74
CA VAL A 221 -6.59 -11.97 -15.47
C VAL A 221 -7.54 -12.95 -14.79
N THR A 222 -7.68 -14.15 -15.37
CA THR A 222 -8.61 -15.17 -14.88
C THR A 222 -8.00 -16.10 -13.84
N GLU A 223 -6.69 -16.04 -13.62
CA GLU A 223 -5.94 -16.89 -12.69
C GLU A 223 -6.48 -16.84 -11.26
N GLY A 224 -6.77 -18.01 -10.69
CA GLY A 224 -7.37 -18.12 -9.35
C GLY A 224 -6.54 -17.46 -8.24
N LYS A 225 -5.21 -17.52 -8.34
CA LYS A 225 -4.30 -16.88 -7.38
C LYS A 225 -4.38 -15.35 -7.40
N VAL A 226 -4.55 -14.73 -8.57
CA VAL A 226 -4.69 -13.27 -8.67
C VAL A 226 -6.00 -12.82 -8.02
N LYS A 227 -7.09 -13.57 -8.25
CA LYS A 227 -8.36 -13.35 -7.54
C LYS A 227 -8.23 -13.55 -6.03
N GLN A 228 -7.42 -14.52 -5.59
CA GLN A 228 -7.12 -14.70 -4.18
C GLN A 228 -6.35 -13.51 -3.60
N PHE A 229 -5.31 -13.01 -4.28
CA PHE A 229 -4.58 -11.82 -3.85
C PHE A 229 -5.51 -10.61 -3.70
N ALA A 230 -6.40 -10.38 -4.67
CA ALA A 230 -7.36 -9.27 -4.61
C ALA A 230 -8.29 -9.37 -3.39
N ARG A 231 -8.80 -10.57 -3.10
CA ARG A 231 -9.67 -10.83 -1.93
C ARG A 231 -8.93 -10.64 -0.60
N GLU A 232 -7.75 -11.24 -0.45
CA GLU A 232 -6.94 -11.14 0.78
C GLU A 232 -6.52 -9.70 1.05
N ARG A 233 -6.10 -8.99 0.01
CA ARG A 233 -5.81 -7.55 0.05
C ARG A 233 -7.03 -6.77 0.53
N ALA A 234 -8.20 -6.95 -0.09
CA ALA A 234 -9.41 -6.22 0.26
C ALA A 234 -9.80 -6.46 1.73
N LYS A 235 -9.75 -7.71 2.18
CA LYS A 235 -9.98 -8.07 3.59
C LYS A 235 -9.01 -7.39 4.54
N ARG A 236 -7.71 -7.35 4.21
CA ARG A 236 -6.70 -6.70 5.06
C ARG A 236 -6.87 -5.18 5.09
N LEU A 237 -7.14 -4.55 3.95
CA LEU A 237 -7.45 -3.12 3.86
C LEU A 237 -8.71 -2.74 4.63
N GLN A 238 -9.75 -3.56 4.59
CA GLN A 238 -10.96 -3.33 5.37
C GLN A 238 -10.66 -3.34 6.88
N ARG A 239 -9.87 -4.31 7.36
CA ARG A 239 -9.42 -4.34 8.76
C ARG A 239 -8.61 -3.10 9.14
N PHE A 240 -7.74 -2.59 8.26
CA PHE A 240 -7.04 -1.33 8.52
C PHE A 240 -8.00 -0.16 8.77
N ARG A 241 -9.07 -0.06 7.97
CA ARG A 241 -10.08 1.00 8.11
C ARG A 241 -10.84 0.89 9.42
N GLU A 242 -11.26 -0.31 9.78
CA GLU A 242 -12.11 -0.58 10.94
C GLU A 242 -11.30 -0.54 12.26
N GLU A 243 -10.22 -1.31 12.33
CA GLU A 243 -9.46 -1.50 13.57
C GLU A 243 -8.49 -0.35 13.86
N HIS A 244 -8.08 0.39 12.82
CA HIS A 244 -7.10 1.47 12.92
C HIS A 244 -7.65 2.83 12.46
N ALA A 245 -8.97 3.03 12.56
CA ALA A 245 -9.64 4.26 12.18
C ALA A 245 -9.01 5.53 12.81
N GLY A 246 -8.79 6.54 11.96
CA GLY A 246 -8.19 7.81 12.37
C GLY A 246 -6.66 7.75 12.55
N THR A 247 -5.99 6.75 11.98
CA THR A 247 -4.53 6.65 11.93
C THR A 247 -4.00 6.82 10.50
N PRO A 248 -2.69 7.07 10.29
CA PRO A 248 -2.12 7.11 8.94
C PRO A 248 -2.30 5.80 8.17
N TRP A 249 -2.26 4.64 8.83
CA TRP A 249 -2.47 3.35 8.16
C TRP A 249 -3.87 3.21 7.56
N ALA A 250 -4.91 3.69 8.27
CA ALA A 250 -6.27 3.70 7.73
C ALA A 250 -6.38 4.63 6.51
N TYR A 251 -5.80 5.83 6.58
CA TYR A 251 -5.76 6.76 5.45
C TYR A 251 -5.07 6.14 4.22
N VAL A 252 -3.91 5.52 4.42
CA VAL A 252 -3.20 4.83 3.35
C VAL A 252 -4.04 3.65 2.82
N ALA A 253 -4.72 2.92 3.70
CA ALA A 253 -5.60 1.81 3.30
C ALA A 253 -6.82 2.27 2.50
N ASP A 254 -7.36 3.46 2.77
CA ASP A 254 -8.41 4.07 1.98
C ASP A 254 -7.95 4.35 0.55
N ILE A 255 -6.80 5.00 0.40
CA ILE A 255 -6.20 5.28 -0.91
C ILE A 255 -5.91 3.99 -1.66
N GLU A 256 -5.28 3.01 -1.00
CA GLU A 256 -5.03 1.71 -1.60
C GLU A 256 -6.34 1.04 -2.02
N GLY A 257 -7.33 0.95 -1.14
CA GLY A 257 -8.56 0.25 -1.43
C GLY A 257 -9.43 0.94 -2.49
N GLY A 258 -9.18 2.22 -2.80
CA GLY A 258 -9.81 2.94 -3.91
C GLY A 258 -9.17 2.69 -5.28
N ARG A 259 -8.07 1.94 -5.36
CA ARG A 259 -7.36 1.73 -6.63
C ARG A 259 -8.11 0.81 -7.58
N LEU A 260 -8.12 1.21 -8.85
CA LEU A 260 -8.56 0.37 -9.95
C LEU A 260 -7.44 -0.64 -10.28
N LEU A 261 -7.72 -1.93 -10.13
CA LEU A 261 -6.71 -2.98 -10.20
C LEU A 261 -6.63 -3.63 -11.59
N GLY A 262 -7.67 -3.57 -12.40
CA GLY A 262 -7.64 -4.07 -13.77
C GLY A 262 -6.83 -3.16 -14.69
N MET A 263 -6.34 -3.72 -15.78
CA MET A 263 -5.72 -2.96 -16.87
C MET A 263 -6.28 -3.37 -18.22
N MET A 264 -6.37 -2.41 -19.13
CA MET A 264 -6.69 -2.65 -20.53
C MET A 264 -6.08 -1.58 -21.42
N TRP A 265 -5.90 -1.88 -22.70
CA TRP A 265 -5.62 -0.86 -23.71
C TRP A 265 -6.88 -0.05 -23.99
N ALA A 266 -6.71 1.26 -24.13
CA ALA A 266 -7.73 2.18 -24.64
C ALA A 266 -7.13 3.07 -25.73
N PRO A 267 -7.92 3.50 -26.74
CA PRO A 267 -7.49 4.52 -27.69
C PRO A 267 -7.07 5.79 -26.96
N ALA A 268 -6.01 6.42 -27.44
CA ALA A 268 -5.44 7.64 -26.88
C ALA A 268 -5.08 8.62 -27.99
N LYS A 269 -5.29 9.91 -27.70
CA LYS A 269 -4.84 11.03 -28.53
C LYS A 269 -3.39 11.39 -28.18
N GLU A 270 -2.76 12.22 -29.01
CA GLU A 270 -1.44 12.82 -28.71
C GLU A 270 -1.45 13.63 -27.41
#